data_AF-K2NIV4-F1
#
_entry.id   AF-K2NIV4-F1
#
_cell.length_a   1.000
_cell.length_b   1.000
_cell.length_c   1.000
_cell.angle_alpha   90.00
_cell.angle_beta   90.00
_cell.angle_gamma   90.00
#
_symmetry.space_group_name_H-M   'P 1'
#
loop_
_entity.id
_entity.type
_entity.pdbx_description
1 polymer ?
#
loop_
_entity_poly.entity_id
_entity_poly.type
_entity_poly.pdbx_seq_one_letter_code
_entity_poly.pdbx_strand_id
1 'polypeptide(L)'
;MFSITRRRADFGKELYGKLSTLPGDFYEACRSHFGITLHQDTFIGVRSSQVRGLFLSTSSKPLEANNPIATIPLSSLYTVSNIQSKPNTLRHVTLDGVRNAVREEEFKVMAPQFYMGLQFSAIISSIPDITHARDAEEVERITQILRGGAMPWARLIDDEDFNEQFIFGMYGMALDMWQRKSYEEMTKLFHHNITAIHEKFQPPFSVDTFRRIARLVLARVEHMPPPDYYDGSAVWRRVRHYMRQWTKQSDPSEVCMVPLLDLVNHSNRPNCGLRVGPSSVVGGKGAITIYSIARINPGQEICRHYNFAINRPNALFRYGFLPFDLISIVEHDAIDEYLVKNQHMLREESEEVQMKRQKEREEVQRLEKIFQHARSGR
;
A
#
# COMPACT_ATOMS: atom_id res chain seq x y z
N MET A 1 23.42 -16.59 32.63
CA MET A 1 23.70 -16.29 31.20
C MET A 1 22.40 -15.90 30.54
N PHE A 2 22.15 -14.59 30.36
CA PHE A 2 20.92 -14.11 29.72
C PHE A 2 21.10 -14.14 28.20
N SER A 3 20.16 -14.79 27.52
CA SER A 3 20.18 -14.99 26.07
C SER A 3 20.17 -13.65 25.31
N ILE A 4 21.18 -13.48 24.44
CA ILE A 4 21.35 -12.35 23.51
C ILE A 4 20.29 -12.36 22.38
N THR A 5 19.46 -13.40 22.28
CA THR A 5 18.48 -13.54 21.19
C THR A 5 17.30 -12.56 21.25
N ARG A 6 17.00 -11.92 22.40
CA ARG A 6 15.85 -10.99 22.52
C ARG A 6 16.02 -9.61 21.89
N ARG A 7 17.21 -9.21 21.44
CA ARG A 7 17.43 -7.86 20.87
C ARG A 7 17.31 -7.76 19.34
N ARG A 8 17.16 -8.87 18.60
CA ARG A 8 17.12 -8.84 17.12
C ARG A 8 15.71 -8.93 16.50
N ALA A 9 14.68 -9.26 17.28
CA ALA A 9 13.31 -9.48 16.77
C ALA A 9 12.56 -8.20 16.34
N ASP A 10 13.10 -7.02 16.66
CA ASP A 10 12.49 -5.72 16.34
C ASP A 10 13.19 -4.97 15.18
N PHE A 11 14.21 -5.58 14.56
CA PHE A 11 14.97 -4.96 13.47
C PHE A 11 14.45 -5.44 12.11
N GLY A 12 14.09 -4.50 11.24
CA GLY A 12 13.71 -4.80 9.86
C GLY A 12 14.88 -5.26 9.00
N LYS A 13 14.58 -6.03 7.95
CA LYS A 13 15.53 -6.36 6.87
C LYS A 13 15.25 -5.41 5.70
N GLU A 14 16.30 -4.93 5.01
CA GLU A 14 16.12 -4.16 3.77
C GLU A 14 15.36 -5.00 2.74
N LEU A 15 14.31 -4.43 2.14
CA LEU A 15 13.49 -5.15 1.16
C LEU A 15 14.21 -5.28 -0.18
N TYR A 16 14.87 -4.20 -0.60
CA TYR A 16 15.56 -4.12 -1.87
C TYR A 16 17.05 -4.36 -1.67
N GLY A 17 17.60 -5.33 -2.40
CA GLY A 17 19.03 -5.61 -2.36
C GLY A 17 19.87 -4.45 -2.90
N LYS A 18 21.18 -4.47 -2.61
CA LYS A 18 22.16 -3.42 -2.98
C LYS A 18 22.22 -3.08 -4.48
N LEU A 19 21.73 -3.95 -5.34
CA LEU A 19 21.73 -3.77 -6.79
C LEU A 19 20.49 -3.00 -7.30
N SER A 20 19.46 -2.85 -6.47
CA SER A 20 18.25 -2.10 -6.85
C SER A 20 18.47 -0.60 -6.65
N THR A 21 18.22 0.20 -7.69
CA THR A 21 18.25 1.66 -7.58
C THR A 21 16.93 2.23 -7.05
N LEU A 22 15.87 1.42 -7.01
CA LEU A 22 14.50 1.87 -6.73
C LEU A 22 14.36 2.62 -5.38
N PRO A 23 14.96 2.17 -4.26
CA PRO A 23 14.90 2.93 -3.00
C PRO A 23 15.53 4.31 -3.13
N GLY A 24 16.72 4.39 -3.75
CA GLY A 24 17.43 5.65 -3.96
C GLY A 24 16.63 6.60 -4.85
N ASP A 25 16.13 6.09 -5.98
CA ASP A 25 15.28 6.83 -6.91
C ASP A 25 13.99 7.33 -6.22
N PHE A 26 13.40 6.53 -5.33
CA PHE A 26 12.21 6.91 -4.56
C PHE A 26 12.48 8.01 -3.53
N TYR A 27 13.55 7.89 -2.74
CA TYR A 27 13.91 8.95 -1.78
C TYR A 27 14.32 10.25 -2.49
N GLU A 28 14.91 10.15 -3.67
CA GLU A 28 15.19 11.32 -4.49
C GLU A 28 13.90 11.94 -5.04
N ALA A 29 12.95 11.14 -5.52
CA ALA A 29 11.63 11.61 -5.92
C ALA A 29 10.87 12.27 -4.76
N CYS A 30 10.97 11.71 -3.55
CA CYS A 30 10.42 12.32 -2.32
C CYS A 30 10.90 13.77 -2.17
N ARG A 31 12.21 14.01 -2.28
CA ARG A 31 12.78 15.35 -2.10
C ARG A 31 12.51 16.27 -3.30
N SER A 32 12.87 15.83 -4.50
CA SER A 32 12.92 16.68 -5.70
C SER A 32 11.55 16.89 -6.36
N HIS A 33 10.71 15.85 -6.41
CA HIS A 33 9.42 15.89 -7.09
C HIS A 33 8.28 16.22 -6.13
N PHE A 34 8.23 15.55 -4.98
CA PHE A 34 7.15 15.72 -4.00
C PHE A 34 7.44 16.83 -2.98
N GLY A 35 8.65 17.40 -2.95
CA GLY A 35 9.03 18.44 -1.98
C GLY A 35 8.98 17.96 -0.52
N ILE A 36 9.11 16.66 -0.28
CA ILE A 36 9.08 16.05 1.04
C ILE A 36 10.42 16.31 1.72
N THR A 37 10.36 16.86 2.93
CA THR A 37 11.54 17.01 3.78
C THR A 37 11.69 15.77 4.65
N LEU A 38 12.77 15.03 4.46
CA LEU A 38 13.16 13.90 5.30
C LEU A 38 14.05 14.43 6.43
N HIS A 39 13.56 14.37 7.67
CA HIS A 39 14.31 14.82 8.86
C HIS A 39 15.20 13.72 9.43
N GLN A 40 14.87 12.46 9.11
CA GLN A 40 15.58 11.28 9.57
C GLN A 40 15.85 10.36 8.38
N ASP A 41 17.02 9.73 8.39
CA ASP A 41 17.35 8.69 7.42
C ASP A 41 16.54 7.44 7.72
N THR A 42 15.88 6.93 6.68
CA THR A 42 15.03 5.74 6.73
C THR A 42 15.38 4.79 5.61
N PHE A 43 14.93 3.55 5.72
CA PHE A 43 14.96 2.60 4.62
C PHE A 43 13.61 1.89 4.46
N ILE A 44 13.39 1.35 3.27
CA ILE A 44 12.21 0.52 2.96
C ILE A 44 12.58 -0.93 3.27
N GLY A 45 11.88 -1.53 4.21
CA GLY A 45 12.20 -2.84 4.74
C GLY A 45 10.99 -3.75 4.88
N VAL A 46 11.25 -4.94 5.42
CA VAL A 46 10.24 -5.95 5.76
C VAL A 46 10.44 -6.48 7.17
N ARG A 47 9.32 -6.87 7.79
CA ARG A 47 9.24 -7.58 9.07
C ARG A 47 8.27 -8.75 8.91
N SER A 48 8.45 -9.82 9.69
CA SER A 48 7.74 -11.11 9.61
C SER A 48 6.20 -11.10 9.59
N SER A 49 5.54 -9.95 9.74
CA SER A 49 4.08 -9.79 9.65
C SER A 49 3.60 -8.74 8.64
N GLN A 50 4.48 -8.02 7.95
CA GLN A 50 4.14 -6.97 6.98
C GLN A 50 5.02 -7.02 5.73
N VAL A 51 4.39 -6.86 4.55
CA VAL A 51 5.04 -7.03 3.23
C VAL A 51 6.05 -5.93 2.92
N ARG A 52 5.83 -4.71 3.43
CA ARG A 52 6.73 -3.56 3.25
C ARG A 52 6.44 -2.51 4.31
N GLY A 53 7.48 -1.89 4.87
CA GLY A 53 7.35 -0.83 5.86
C GLY A 53 8.50 0.18 5.80
N LEU A 54 8.32 1.30 6.50
CA LEU A 54 9.35 2.32 6.68
C LEU A 54 10.11 2.08 8.00
N PHE A 55 11.44 2.05 7.95
CA PHE A 55 12.28 1.77 9.12
C PHE A 55 13.27 2.90 9.35
N LEU A 56 13.60 3.17 10.62
CA LEU A 56 14.70 4.09 10.93
C LEU A 56 16.02 3.47 10.47
N SER A 57 16.88 4.24 9.79
CA SER A 57 18.17 3.73 9.32
C SER A 57 19.00 3.10 10.45
N THR A 58 19.69 2.01 10.14
CA THR A 58 20.60 1.32 11.07
C THR A 58 21.84 2.16 11.40
N SER A 59 22.18 3.13 10.55
CA SER A 59 23.27 4.09 10.77
C SER A 59 22.85 5.30 11.59
N SER A 60 21.55 5.49 11.85
CA SER A 60 21.04 6.63 12.62
C SER A 60 21.34 6.49 14.11
N LYS A 61 21.25 7.61 14.83
CA LYS A 61 21.12 7.58 16.30
C LYS A 61 19.68 7.19 16.67
N PRO A 62 19.44 6.68 17.89
CA PRO A 62 18.08 6.55 18.40
C PRO A 62 17.34 7.89 18.32
N LEU A 63 16.11 7.84 17.81
CA LEU A 63 15.22 8.98 17.69
C LEU A 63 14.37 9.08 18.96
N GLU A 64 14.54 10.14 19.73
CA GLU A 64 13.72 10.39 20.92
C GLU A 64 12.30 10.84 20.54
N ALA A 65 11.36 10.78 21.48
CA ALA A 65 9.97 11.18 21.24
C ALA A 65 9.84 12.68 20.87
N ASN A 66 8.75 13.02 20.17
CA ASN A 66 8.38 14.35 19.68
C ASN A 66 9.35 14.96 18.65
N ASN A 67 10.07 14.12 17.91
CA ASN A 67 10.94 14.57 16.82
C ASN A 67 10.30 14.29 15.46
N PRO A 68 10.41 15.22 14.49
CA PRO A 68 9.90 15.00 13.15
C PRO A 68 10.72 13.92 12.43
N ILE A 69 10.04 13.10 11.65
CA ILE A 69 10.60 12.04 10.80
C ILE A 69 10.57 12.51 9.35
N ALA A 70 9.40 12.95 8.88
CA ALA A 70 9.22 13.54 7.55
C ALA A 70 8.11 14.61 7.56
N THR A 71 8.23 15.59 6.67
CA THR A 71 7.20 16.59 6.40
C THR A 71 6.80 16.53 4.94
N ILE A 72 5.53 16.23 4.68
CA ILE A 72 4.93 16.02 3.36
C ILE A 72 3.99 17.20 3.05
N PRO A 73 4.28 18.03 2.04
CA PRO A 73 3.39 19.13 1.65
C PRO A 73 2.01 18.62 1.21
N LEU A 74 0.91 19.30 1.58
CA LEU A 74 -0.42 18.91 1.06
C LEU A 74 -0.54 19.09 -0.46
N SER A 75 0.28 19.94 -1.06
CA SER A 75 0.32 20.13 -2.51
C SER A 75 0.93 18.96 -3.29
N SER A 76 1.65 18.05 -2.62
CA SER A 76 2.28 16.89 -3.28
C SER A 76 1.36 15.67 -3.38
N LEU A 77 0.20 15.72 -2.72
CA LEU A 77 -0.75 14.60 -2.66
C LEU A 77 -1.39 14.34 -4.02
N TYR A 78 -1.72 13.07 -4.26
CA TYR A 78 -2.53 12.66 -5.41
C TYR A 78 -3.96 12.56 -4.89
N THR A 79 -4.78 13.56 -5.19
CA THR A 79 -6.15 13.70 -4.69
C THR A 79 -7.15 13.36 -5.79
N VAL A 80 -8.38 13.05 -5.41
CA VAL A 80 -9.50 12.89 -6.36
C VAL A 80 -9.64 14.12 -7.26
N SER A 81 -9.43 15.32 -6.71
CA SER A 81 -9.55 16.60 -7.43
C SER A 81 -8.40 16.87 -8.40
N ASN A 82 -7.19 16.35 -8.17
CA ASN A 82 -6.01 16.70 -8.97
C ASN A 82 -5.48 15.56 -9.85
N ILE A 83 -5.89 14.31 -9.62
CA ILE A 83 -5.25 13.14 -10.25
C ILE A 83 -5.33 13.16 -11.79
N GLN A 84 -6.41 13.68 -12.39
CA GLN A 84 -6.55 13.78 -13.86
C GLN A 84 -5.50 14.67 -14.52
N SER A 85 -4.93 15.61 -13.77
CA SER A 85 -3.87 16.50 -14.27
C SER A 85 -2.49 15.82 -14.29
N LYS A 86 -2.36 14.66 -13.63
CA LYS A 86 -1.10 13.93 -13.53
C LYS A 86 -0.81 13.17 -14.83
N PRO A 87 0.47 12.94 -15.16
CA PRO A 87 0.85 12.14 -16.33
C PRO A 87 0.25 10.72 -16.29
N ASN A 88 0.03 10.15 -17.47
CA ASN A 88 -0.39 8.75 -17.65
C ASN A 88 -1.70 8.37 -16.94
N THR A 89 -2.64 9.31 -16.85
CA THR A 89 -3.98 9.12 -16.29
C THR A 89 -5.06 9.08 -17.36
N LEU A 90 -6.23 8.54 -17.02
CA LEU A 90 -7.41 8.49 -17.88
C LEU A 90 -8.17 9.83 -17.80
N ARG A 91 -7.74 10.81 -18.60
CA ARG A 91 -8.29 12.18 -18.58
C ARG A 91 -9.80 12.27 -18.88
N HIS A 92 -10.35 11.30 -19.60
CA HIS A 92 -11.77 11.26 -19.98
C HIS A 92 -12.66 10.66 -18.87
N VAL A 93 -12.08 10.02 -17.86
CA VAL A 93 -12.82 9.38 -16.77
C VAL A 93 -13.04 10.37 -15.64
N THR A 94 -14.28 10.55 -15.20
CA THR A 94 -14.64 11.43 -14.08
C THR A 94 -15.10 10.63 -12.85
N LEU A 95 -15.01 11.24 -11.67
CA LEU A 95 -15.52 10.63 -10.43
C LEU A 95 -17.00 10.27 -10.53
N ASP A 96 -17.84 11.18 -11.03
CA ASP A 96 -19.27 10.93 -11.19
C ASP A 96 -19.54 9.83 -12.22
N GLY A 97 -18.72 9.75 -13.27
CA GLY A 97 -18.75 8.66 -14.22
C GLY A 97 -18.52 7.30 -13.55
N VAL A 98 -17.50 7.21 -12.69
CA VAL A 98 -17.20 5.99 -11.91
C VAL A 98 -18.31 5.70 -10.92
N ARG A 99 -18.81 6.70 -10.17
CA ARG A 99 -19.93 6.52 -9.23
C ARG A 99 -21.17 5.96 -9.92
N ASN A 100 -21.48 6.44 -11.13
CA ASN A 100 -22.60 5.96 -11.93
C ASN A 100 -22.35 4.58 -12.57
N ALA A 101 -21.12 4.07 -12.54
CA ALA A 101 -20.76 2.75 -13.04
C ALA A 101 -20.84 1.66 -11.97
N VAL A 102 -20.72 2.06 -10.70
CA VAL A 102 -20.91 1.18 -9.54
C VAL A 102 -22.38 0.71 -9.54
N ARG A 103 -22.57 -0.61 -9.60
CA ARG A 103 -23.89 -1.25 -9.66
C ARG A 103 -24.52 -1.35 -8.27
N GLU A 104 -23.71 -1.66 -7.27
CA GLU A 104 -24.18 -1.83 -5.88
C GLU A 104 -24.24 -0.49 -5.16
N GLU A 105 -25.42 -0.07 -4.71
CA GLU A 105 -25.65 1.26 -4.10
C GLU A 105 -24.76 1.49 -2.87
N GLU A 106 -24.62 0.48 -2.02
CA GLU A 106 -23.78 0.49 -0.83
C GLU A 106 -22.28 0.75 -1.13
N PHE A 107 -21.81 0.38 -2.32
CA PHE A 107 -20.43 0.61 -2.75
C PHE A 107 -20.22 1.97 -3.42
N LYS A 108 -21.29 2.75 -3.70
CA LYS A 108 -21.13 4.09 -4.30
C LYS A 108 -20.39 5.06 -3.38
N VAL A 109 -20.43 4.84 -2.07
CA VAL A 109 -19.62 5.59 -1.10
C VAL A 109 -18.11 5.41 -1.37
N MET A 110 -17.71 4.27 -1.95
CA MET A 110 -16.33 3.96 -2.32
C MET A 110 -15.95 4.42 -3.74
N ALA A 111 -16.84 5.14 -4.45
CA ALA A 111 -16.54 5.66 -5.77
C ALA A 111 -15.23 6.48 -5.84
N PRO A 112 -14.87 7.31 -4.84
CA PRO A 112 -13.57 7.98 -4.81
C PRO A 112 -12.37 7.01 -4.84
N GLN A 113 -12.44 5.90 -4.09
CA GLN A 113 -11.40 4.89 -4.02
C GLN A 113 -11.31 4.10 -5.32
N PHE A 114 -12.44 3.71 -5.91
CA PHE A 114 -12.47 3.07 -7.23
C PHE A 114 -11.89 3.97 -8.31
N TYR A 115 -12.26 5.25 -8.28
CA TYR A 115 -11.76 6.24 -9.21
C TYR A 115 -10.24 6.41 -9.09
N MET A 116 -9.74 6.59 -7.86
CA MET A 116 -8.30 6.63 -7.59
C MET A 116 -7.60 5.33 -8.06
N GLY A 117 -8.19 4.17 -7.75
CA GLY A 117 -7.70 2.87 -8.21
C GLY A 117 -7.54 2.80 -9.72
N LEU A 118 -8.56 3.23 -10.46
CA LEU A 118 -8.57 3.19 -11.92
C LEU A 118 -7.51 4.13 -12.52
N GLN A 119 -7.33 5.31 -11.92
CA GLN A 119 -6.30 6.26 -12.34
C GLN A 119 -4.89 5.75 -12.04
N PHE A 120 -4.67 5.14 -10.87
CA PHE A 120 -3.39 4.51 -10.53
C PHE A 120 -3.10 3.28 -11.39
N SER A 121 -4.13 2.50 -11.79
CA SER A 121 -3.96 1.42 -12.75
C SER A 121 -3.42 1.93 -14.08
N ALA A 122 -3.91 3.07 -14.57
CA ALA A 122 -3.39 3.68 -15.78
C ALA A 122 -1.92 4.10 -15.64
N ILE A 123 -1.59 4.75 -14.52
CA ILE A 123 -0.20 5.16 -14.21
C ILE A 123 0.71 3.93 -14.17
N ILE A 124 0.31 2.88 -13.46
CA ILE A 124 1.11 1.67 -13.29
C ILE A 124 1.26 0.90 -14.59
N SER A 125 0.18 0.72 -15.36
CA SER A 125 0.24 0.08 -16.68
C SER A 125 1.04 0.86 -17.71
N SER A 126 1.37 2.13 -17.45
CA SER A 126 2.25 2.93 -18.30
C SER A 126 3.73 2.82 -17.96
N ILE A 127 4.09 2.11 -16.87
CA ILE A 127 5.49 1.94 -16.47
C ILE A 127 6.21 1.14 -17.56
N PRO A 128 7.27 1.69 -18.18
CA PRO A 128 7.99 1.00 -19.23
C PRO A 128 8.77 -0.18 -18.67
N ASP A 129 8.72 -1.31 -19.37
CA ASP A 129 9.49 -2.50 -19.04
C ASP A 129 10.87 -2.44 -19.71
N ILE A 130 11.91 -2.28 -18.89
CA ILE A 130 13.29 -2.19 -19.34
C ILE A 130 13.80 -3.49 -19.97
N THR A 131 13.18 -4.64 -19.67
CA THR A 131 13.61 -5.94 -20.21
C THR A 131 13.30 -6.10 -21.70
N HIS A 132 12.38 -5.29 -22.22
CA HIS A 132 12.02 -5.25 -23.64
C HIS A 132 12.87 -4.26 -24.46
N ALA A 133 13.84 -3.58 -23.85
CA ALA A 133 14.73 -2.64 -24.53
C ALA A 133 15.64 -3.37 -25.54
N ARG A 134 15.77 -2.82 -26.74
CA ARG A 134 16.51 -3.43 -27.85
C ARG A 134 17.97 -3.02 -27.91
N ASP A 135 18.29 -1.85 -27.37
CA ASP A 135 19.63 -1.26 -27.42
C ASP A 135 19.94 -0.38 -26.20
N ALA A 136 21.19 0.05 -26.08
CA ALA A 136 21.68 0.83 -24.94
C ALA A 136 21.04 2.23 -24.84
N GLU A 137 20.67 2.84 -25.96
CA GLU A 137 20.02 4.15 -25.99
C GLU A 137 18.59 4.05 -25.45
N GLU A 138 17.87 2.99 -25.83
CA GLU A 138 16.54 2.69 -25.31
C GLU A 138 16.57 2.35 -23.82
N VAL A 139 17.57 1.58 -23.36
CA VAL A 139 17.81 1.33 -21.94
C VAL A 139 18.02 2.63 -21.18
N GLU A 140 18.84 3.54 -21.69
CA GLU A 140 19.10 4.83 -21.05
C GLU A 140 17.82 5.69 -20.98
N ARG A 141 17.09 5.80 -22.09
CA ARG A 141 15.83 6.53 -22.16
C ARG A 141 14.78 5.98 -21.19
N ILE A 142 14.59 4.66 -21.16
CA ILE A 142 13.65 4.01 -20.22
C ILE A 142 14.10 4.25 -18.78
N THR A 143 15.40 4.14 -18.50
CA THR A 143 15.96 4.40 -17.17
C THR A 143 15.67 5.83 -16.71
N GLN A 144 15.83 6.82 -17.59
CA GLN A 144 15.49 8.22 -17.29
C GLN A 144 14.00 8.38 -16.96
N ILE A 145 13.10 7.72 -17.69
CA ILE A 145 11.66 7.72 -17.40
C ILE A 145 11.38 7.09 -16.04
N LEU A 146 11.95 5.91 -15.75
CA LEU A 146 11.73 5.16 -14.51
C LEU A 146 12.22 5.87 -13.26
N ARG A 147 13.17 6.80 -13.41
CA ARG A 147 13.71 7.66 -12.33
C ARG A 147 13.00 9.00 -12.21
N GLY A 148 12.21 9.38 -13.21
CA GLY A 148 11.60 10.71 -13.31
C GLY A 148 10.30 10.87 -12.54
N GLY A 149 10.10 12.06 -11.97
CA GLY A 149 8.84 12.47 -11.37
C GLY A 149 8.33 11.51 -10.29
N ALA A 150 7.08 11.04 -10.44
CA ALA A 150 6.45 10.11 -9.50
C ALA A 150 6.68 8.61 -9.85
N MET A 151 7.42 8.30 -10.92
CA MET A 151 7.58 6.91 -11.38
C MET A 151 8.23 5.99 -10.34
N PRO A 152 9.27 6.41 -9.57
CA PRO A 152 9.81 5.57 -8.50
C PRO A 152 8.77 5.18 -7.45
N TRP A 153 7.84 6.09 -7.11
CA TRP A 153 6.75 5.80 -6.18
C TRP A 153 5.71 4.85 -6.80
N ALA A 154 5.33 5.07 -8.06
CA ALA A 154 4.40 4.17 -8.76
C ALA A 154 4.96 2.74 -8.87
N ARG A 155 6.28 2.60 -9.13
CA ARG A 155 6.97 1.31 -9.16
C ARG A 155 6.97 0.61 -7.80
N LEU A 156 7.12 1.35 -6.70
CA LEU A 156 6.95 0.76 -5.37
C LEU A 156 5.53 0.22 -5.19
N ILE A 157 4.50 1.01 -5.53
CA ILE A 157 3.11 0.54 -5.44
C ILE A 157 2.88 -0.71 -6.29
N ASP A 158 3.41 -0.72 -7.52
CA ASP A 158 3.28 -1.86 -8.45
C ASP A 158 3.92 -3.14 -7.92
N ASP A 159 5.09 -3.03 -7.30
CA ASP A 159 5.85 -4.12 -6.67
C ASP A 159 5.17 -4.69 -5.41
N GLU A 160 4.10 -4.06 -4.91
CA GLU A 160 3.34 -4.59 -3.77
C GLU A 160 2.31 -5.63 -4.21
N ASP A 161 2.50 -6.89 -3.79
CA ASP A 161 1.53 -7.96 -4.02
C ASP A 161 0.51 -8.04 -2.87
N PHE A 162 -0.55 -7.25 -2.99
CA PHE A 162 -1.68 -7.25 -2.06
C PHE A 162 -2.90 -7.86 -2.74
N ASN A 163 -3.14 -9.15 -2.47
CA ASN A 163 -4.21 -9.93 -3.08
C ASN A 163 -5.02 -10.71 -2.02
N GLU A 164 -6.17 -11.26 -2.40
CA GLU A 164 -7.04 -12.01 -1.49
C GLU A 164 -6.43 -13.32 -1.00
N GLN A 165 -5.56 -13.96 -1.80
CA GLN A 165 -4.87 -15.18 -1.39
C GLN A 165 -3.92 -14.89 -0.23
N PHE A 166 -3.25 -13.75 -0.24
CA PHE A 166 -2.45 -13.26 0.88
C PHE A 166 -3.31 -13.07 2.13
N ILE A 167 -4.48 -12.41 2.01
CA ILE A 167 -5.39 -12.15 3.14
C ILE A 167 -5.94 -13.47 3.73
N PHE A 168 -6.40 -14.40 2.87
CA PHE A 168 -6.89 -15.70 3.30
C PHE A 168 -5.78 -16.61 3.84
N GLY A 169 -4.56 -16.52 3.29
CA GLY A 169 -3.41 -17.26 3.78
C GLY A 169 -3.04 -16.89 5.22
N MET A 170 -3.13 -15.60 5.57
CA MET A 170 -2.80 -15.15 6.93
C MET A 170 -3.94 -15.32 7.94
N TYR A 171 -5.20 -15.11 7.54
CA TYR A 171 -6.33 -15.02 8.48
C TYR A 171 -7.49 -15.97 8.20
N GLY A 172 -7.44 -16.75 7.12
CA GLY A 172 -8.55 -17.61 6.71
C GLY A 172 -8.95 -18.65 7.76
N MET A 173 -8.03 -19.06 8.64
CA MET A 173 -8.31 -19.97 9.75
C MET A 173 -8.74 -19.28 11.05
N ALA A 174 -8.56 -17.96 11.15
CA ALA A 174 -8.85 -17.17 12.36
C ALA A 174 -10.25 -16.51 12.33
N LEU A 175 -10.93 -16.52 11.18
CA LEU A 175 -12.26 -15.96 11.02
C LEU A 175 -13.34 -16.98 11.40
N ASP A 176 -14.32 -16.55 12.20
CA ASP A 176 -15.53 -17.33 12.37
C ASP A 176 -16.34 -17.39 11.06
N MET A 177 -17.29 -18.32 10.98
CA MET A 177 -18.08 -18.57 9.77
C MET A 177 -18.84 -17.33 9.28
N TRP A 178 -19.32 -16.48 10.20
CA TRP A 178 -20.08 -15.28 9.86
C TRP A 178 -19.16 -14.18 9.33
N GLN A 179 -18.00 -13.96 9.95
CA GLN A 179 -16.98 -13.02 9.49
C GLN A 179 -16.45 -13.41 8.11
N ARG A 180 -16.19 -14.70 7.90
CA ARG A 180 -15.76 -15.24 6.62
C ARG A 180 -16.80 -15.01 5.53
N LYS A 181 -18.06 -15.36 5.80
CA LYS A 181 -19.16 -15.14 4.84
C LYS A 181 -19.34 -13.66 4.50
N SER A 182 -19.28 -12.78 5.51
CA SER A 182 -19.38 -11.33 5.32
C SER A 182 -18.23 -10.80 4.46
N TYR A 183 -17.01 -11.27 4.69
CA TYR A 183 -15.83 -10.90 3.89
C TYR A 183 -15.94 -11.40 2.44
N GLU A 184 -16.34 -12.65 2.24
CA GLU A 184 -16.54 -13.25 0.91
C GLU A 184 -17.62 -12.49 0.11
N GLU A 185 -18.71 -12.10 0.77
CA GLU A 185 -19.79 -11.31 0.18
C GLU A 185 -19.30 -9.91 -0.25
N MET A 186 -18.63 -9.16 0.63
CA MET A 186 -18.05 -7.86 0.28
C MET A 186 -17.05 -7.96 -0.87
N THR A 187 -16.23 -9.01 -0.88
CA THR A 187 -15.23 -9.25 -1.93
C THR A 187 -15.91 -9.55 -3.27
N LYS A 188 -16.98 -10.35 -3.27
CA LYS A 188 -17.78 -10.62 -4.47
C LYS A 188 -18.41 -9.34 -5.04
N LEU A 189 -19.00 -8.50 -4.18
CA LEU A 189 -19.61 -7.23 -4.59
C LEU A 189 -18.54 -6.25 -5.10
N PHE A 190 -17.38 -6.20 -4.45
CA PHE A 190 -16.23 -5.44 -4.93
C PHE A 190 -15.83 -5.86 -6.35
N HIS A 191 -15.69 -7.16 -6.61
CA HIS A 191 -15.37 -7.68 -7.95
C HIS A 191 -16.43 -7.33 -9.00
N HIS A 192 -17.71 -7.45 -8.65
CA HIS A 192 -18.78 -7.11 -9.56
C HIS A 192 -18.71 -5.62 -9.97
N ASN A 193 -18.43 -4.73 -9.02
CA ASN A 193 -18.28 -3.30 -9.27
C ASN A 193 -17.01 -2.98 -10.08
N ILE A 194 -15.87 -3.64 -9.78
CA ILE A 194 -14.64 -3.51 -10.56
C ILE A 194 -14.88 -3.87 -12.03
N THR A 195 -15.53 -5.01 -12.29
CA THR A 195 -15.88 -5.45 -13.64
C THR A 195 -16.81 -4.45 -14.33
N ALA A 196 -17.87 -3.99 -13.65
CA ALA A 196 -18.82 -3.04 -14.23
C ALA A 196 -18.17 -1.68 -14.60
N ILE A 197 -17.27 -1.17 -13.75
CA ILE A 197 -16.50 0.04 -14.02
C ILE A 197 -15.57 -0.20 -15.22
N HIS A 198 -14.85 -1.33 -15.23
CA HIS A 198 -13.92 -1.68 -16.31
C HIS A 198 -14.63 -1.80 -17.66
N GLU A 199 -15.76 -2.52 -17.72
CA GLU A 199 -16.58 -2.68 -18.93
C GLU A 199 -17.09 -1.33 -19.47
N LYS A 200 -17.46 -0.41 -18.58
CA LYS A 200 -17.97 0.92 -18.98
C LYS A 200 -16.91 1.80 -19.61
N PHE A 201 -15.70 1.81 -19.06
CA PHE A 201 -14.63 2.72 -19.47
C PHE A 201 -13.62 2.11 -20.44
N GLN A 202 -13.57 0.78 -20.54
CA GLN A 202 -12.68 0.02 -21.43
C GLN A 202 -11.22 0.52 -21.40
N PRO A 203 -10.59 0.59 -20.21
CA PRO A 203 -9.24 1.12 -20.09
C PRO A 203 -8.21 0.20 -20.76
N PRO A 204 -7.00 0.70 -21.09
CA PRO A 204 -5.97 -0.04 -21.83
C PRO A 204 -5.20 -1.05 -20.96
N PHE A 205 -5.82 -1.61 -19.92
CA PHE A 205 -5.23 -2.58 -19.00
C PHE A 205 -6.28 -3.60 -18.58
N SER A 206 -5.83 -4.75 -18.07
CA SER A 206 -6.74 -5.84 -17.68
C SER A 206 -7.59 -5.47 -16.45
N VAL A 207 -8.73 -6.14 -16.32
CA VAL A 207 -9.58 -6.03 -15.12
C VAL A 207 -8.84 -6.49 -13.87
N ASP A 208 -7.89 -7.43 -13.99
CA ASP A 208 -7.10 -7.94 -12.87
C ASP A 208 -6.10 -6.89 -12.37
N THR A 209 -5.47 -6.13 -13.28
CA THR A 209 -4.65 -4.98 -12.90
C THR A 209 -5.50 -3.95 -12.15
N PHE A 210 -6.70 -3.66 -12.64
CA PHE A 210 -7.60 -2.73 -11.95
C PHE A 210 -7.98 -3.22 -10.56
N ARG A 211 -8.38 -4.49 -10.44
CA ARG A 211 -8.73 -5.12 -9.17
C ARG A 211 -7.61 -5.01 -8.14
N ARG A 212 -6.38 -5.40 -8.53
CA ARG A 212 -5.21 -5.38 -7.63
C ARG A 212 -4.89 -3.96 -7.16
N ILE A 213 -4.81 -3.01 -8.10
CA ILE A 213 -4.45 -1.63 -7.75
C ILE A 213 -5.56 -0.93 -6.97
N ALA A 214 -6.83 -1.15 -7.29
CA ALA A 214 -7.94 -0.61 -6.51
C ALA A 214 -7.94 -1.17 -5.08
N ARG A 215 -7.56 -2.44 -4.90
CA ARG A 215 -7.41 -3.07 -3.58
C ARG A 215 -6.27 -2.44 -2.78
N LEU A 216 -5.12 -2.20 -3.42
CA LEU A 216 -3.99 -1.46 -2.82
C LEU A 216 -4.38 -0.03 -2.42
N VAL A 217 -5.01 0.71 -3.33
CA VAL A 217 -5.50 2.07 -3.08
C VAL A 217 -6.44 2.07 -1.88
N LEU A 218 -7.40 1.15 -1.80
CA LEU A 218 -8.31 1.05 -0.65
C LEU A 218 -7.58 0.90 0.70
N ALA A 219 -6.48 0.14 0.72
CA ALA A 219 -5.67 -0.09 1.92
C ALA A 219 -4.79 1.12 2.29
N ARG A 220 -4.39 1.95 1.31
CA ARG A 220 -3.38 3.01 1.46
C ARG A 220 -3.95 4.43 1.44
N VAL A 221 -5.19 4.63 0.98
CA VAL A 221 -5.77 5.98 0.89
C VAL A 221 -5.99 6.64 2.24
N GLU A 222 -5.74 7.95 2.24
CA GLU A 222 -5.96 8.85 3.35
C GLU A 222 -7.08 9.84 3.06
N HIS A 223 -7.56 10.48 4.12
CA HIS A 223 -8.53 11.56 4.06
C HIS A 223 -7.85 12.83 4.56
N MET A 224 -7.52 13.74 3.64
CA MET A 224 -6.75 14.94 3.94
C MET A 224 -7.51 16.20 3.51
N PRO A 225 -7.33 17.32 4.23
CA PRO A 225 -7.90 18.58 3.79
C PRO A 225 -7.30 19.00 2.44
N PRO A 226 -8.04 19.80 1.63
CA PRO A 226 -7.52 20.36 0.39
C PRO A 226 -6.20 21.13 0.59
N PRO A 227 -5.33 21.23 -0.43
CA PRO A 227 -4.02 21.86 -0.30
C PRO A 227 -4.05 23.32 0.20
N ASP A 228 -5.09 24.07 -0.17
CA ASP A 228 -5.31 25.47 0.16
C ASP A 228 -6.04 25.68 1.50
N TYR A 229 -6.40 24.60 2.20
CA TYR A 229 -7.15 24.65 3.46
C TYR A 229 -6.48 25.55 4.51
N TYR A 230 -5.15 25.46 4.58
CA TYR A 230 -4.34 26.23 5.52
C TYR A 230 -3.79 27.53 4.93
N ASP A 231 -4.24 27.97 3.75
CA ASP A 231 -3.78 29.24 3.19
C ASP A 231 -4.38 30.45 3.93
N GLY A 232 -3.67 31.58 3.85
CA GLY A 232 -4.07 32.84 4.49
C GLY A 232 -3.62 32.99 5.96
N SER A 233 -4.07 34.08 6.58
CA SER A 233 -3.64 34.43 7.94
C SER A 233 -4.23 33.49 9.01
N ALA A 234 -3.52 33.33 10.12
CA ALA A 234 -3.97 32.49 11.24
C ALA A 234 -5.33 32.95 11.81
N VAL A 235 -5.60 34.25 11.81
CA VAL A 235 -6.88 34.82 12.26
C VAL A 235 -8.01 34.37 11.35
N TRP A 236 -7.87 34.51 10.03
CA TRP A 236 -8.89 34.09 9.08
C TRP A 236 -9.16 32.58 9.11
N ARG A 237 -8.13 31.75 9.35
CA ARG A 237 -8.31 30.30 9.54
C ARG A 237 -9.16 29.99 10.78
N ARG A 238 -8.93 30.69 11.90
CA ARG A 238 -9.74 30.54 13.12
C ARG A 238 -11.18 30.98 12.87
N VAL A 239 -11.39 32.13 12.22
CA VAL A 239 -12.73 32.62 11.87
C VAL A 239 -13.47 31.60 11.00
N ARG A 240 -12.84 31.09 9.93
CA ARG A 240 -13.43 30.04 9.07
C ARG A 240 -13.80 28.78 9.87
N HIS A 241 -12.91 28.34 10.76
CA HIS A 241 -13.18 27.18 11.62
C HIS A 241 -14.38 27.40 12.55
N TYR A 242 -14.45 28.55 13.24
CA TYR A 242 -15.61 28.88 14.06
C TYR A 242 -16.88 28.97 13.22
N MET A 243 -16.87 29.69 12.10
CA MET A 243 -18.02 29.76 11.21
C MET A 243 -18.55 28.36 10.85
N ARG A 244 -17.66 27.42 10.47
CA ARG A 244 -18.07 26.04 10.17
C ARG A 244 -18.69 25.32 11.36
N GLN A 245 -18.11 25.45 12.55
CA GLN A 245 -18.69 24.86 13.77
C GLN A 245 -20.09 25.43 14.06
N TRP A 246 -20.26 26.74 13.92
CA TRP A 246 -21.54 27.41 14.11
C TRP A 246 -22.57 26.96 13.08
N THR A 247 -22.17 26.76 11.82
CA THR A 247 -23.03 26.25 10.75
C THR A 247 -23.13 24.72 10.72
N LYS A 248 -22.52 24.00 11.68
CA LYS A 248 -22.42 22.52 11.70
C LYS A 248 -21.91 21.90 10.40
N GLN A 249 -21.02 22.62 9.69
CA GLN A 249 -20.36 22.11 8.49
C GLN A 249 -19.12 21.32 8.90
N SER A 250 -18.98 20.11 8.37
CA SER A 250 -17.76 19.32 8.53
C SER A 250 -16.57 20.00 7.86
N ASP A 251 -15.37 19.78 8.37
CA ASP A 251 -14.18 20.23 7.67
C ASP A 251 -14.03 19.47 6.34
N PRO A 252 -13.72 20.18 5.23
CA PRO A 252 -13.50 19.55 3.94
C PRO A 252 -12.35 18.54 4.03
N SER A 253 -12.58 17.39 3.40
CA SER A 253 -11.63 16.29 3.35
C SER A 253 -11.80 15.56 2.02
N GLU A 254 -10.68 15.18 1.42
CA GLU A 254 -10.63 14.48 0.15
C GLU A 254 -9.84 13.17 0.28
N VAL A 255 -10.29 12.16 -0.46
CA VAL A 255 -9.55 10.91 -0.61
C VAL A 255 -8.28 11.17 -1.41
N CYS A 256 -7.15 10.69 -0.90
CA CYS A 256 -5.86 10.90 -1.54
C CYS A 256 -4.88 9.75 -1.29
N MET A 257 -3.92 9.62 -2.18
CA MET A 257 -2.71 8.82 -1.99
C MET A 257 -1.58 9.75 -1.58
N VAL A 258 -0.85 9.37 -0.53
CA VAL A 258 0.18 10.18 0.11
C VAL A 258 1.53 9.46 -0.02
N PRO A 259 2.43 9.93 -0.90
CA PRO A 259 3.76 9.35 -1.03
C PRO A 259 4.48 9.32 0.32
N LEU A 260 5.26 8.26 0.58
CA LEU A 260 6.00 7.98 1.81
C LEU A 260 5.12 7.61 3.01
N LEU A 261 3.99 8.28 3.24
CA LEU A 261 3.07 7.95 4.33
C LEU A 261 2.40 6.58 4.13
N ASP A 262 2.16 6.21 2.87
CA ASP A 262 1.65 4.91 2.49
C ASP A 262 2.56 3.74 2.91
N LEU A 263 3.85 3.98 3.21
CA LEU A 263 4.78 2.99 3.75
C LEU A 263 4.76 2.89 5.28
N VAL A 264 4.05 3.78 5.99
CA VAL A 264 4.00 3.79 7.46
C VAL A 264 2.89 2.87 7.93
N ASN A 265 3.29 1.66 8.33
CA ASN A 265 2.38 0.60 8.72
C ASN A 265 1.63 0.85 10.01
N HIS A 266 0.65 -0.02 10.22
CA HIS A 266 -0.12 -0.07 11.45
C HIS A 266 0.61 -0.78 12.59
N SER A 267 0.49 -0.25 13.81
CA SER A 267 0.77 -0.98 15.05
C SER A 267 -0.21 -0.63 16.16
N ASN A 268 -0.58 -1.63 16.96
CA ASN A 268 -1.32 -1.45 18.23
C ASN A 268 -0.45 -0.81 19.32
N ARG A 269 0.87 -0.74 19.11
CA ARG A 269 1.83 0.02 19.93
C ARG A 269 2.56 0.99 18.99
N PRO A 270 1.88 2.05 18.53
CA PRO A 270 2.47 2.99 17.59
C PRO A 270 3.65 3.71 18.23
N ASN A 271 4.67 3.98 17.42
CA ASN A 271 5.83 4.78 17.83
C ASN A 271 5.92 6.11 17.05
N CYS A 272 5.06 6.31 16.06
CA CYS A 272 4.85 7.59 15.39
C CYS A 272 3.38 8.03 15.37
N GLY A 273 3.18 9.33 15.21
CA GLY A 273 1.90 9.99 15.00
C GLY A 273 1.94 10.93 13.80
N LEU A 274 0.77 11.45 13.43
CA LEU A 274 0.62 12.39 12.32
C LEU A 274 0.06 13.71 12.84
N ARG A 275 0.63 14.82 12.37
CA ARG A 275 0.07 16.16 12.55
C ARG A 275 -0.20 16.75 11.17
N VAL A 276 -1.44 17.13 10.92
CA VAL A 276 -1.85 17.85 9.70
C VAL A 276 -2.07 19.32 10.07
N GLY A 277 -1.34 20.22 9.42
CA GLY A 277 -1.43 21.63 9.74
C GLY A 277 -0.39 22.51 9.04
N PRO A 278 -0.37 23.81 9.35
CA PRO A 278 0.64 24.73 8.86
C PRO A 278 2.03 24.30 9.35
N SER A 279 3.02 24.26 8.47
CA SER A 279 4.40 23.90 8.83
C SER A 279 5.41 24.92 8.32
N SER A 280 6.35 25.32 9.20
CA SER A 280 7.44 26.24 8.85
C SER A 280 8.39 25.66 7.80
N VAL A 281 8.53 24.33 7.75
CA VAL A 281 9.35 23.59 6.78
C VAL A 281 8.90 23.86 5.34
N VAL A 282 7.60 24.11 5.14
CA VAL A 282 7.00 24.41 3.83
C VAL A 282 6.52 25.86 3.72
N GLY A 283 7.16 26.79 4.45
CA GLY A 283 6.85 28.21 4.38
C GLY A 283 5.47 28.58 4.95
N GLY A 284 4.98 27.84 5.94
CA GLY A 284 3.69 28.10 6.60
C GLY A 284 2.47 27.50 5.89
N LYS A 285 2.68 26.82 4.75
CA LYS A 285 1.64 26.07 4.03
C LYS A 285 1.22 24.81 4.78
N GLY A 286 0.10 24.22 4.37
CA GLY A 286 -0.39 22.95 4.91
C GLY A 286 0.54 21.78 4.59
N ALA A 287 0.84 20.97 5.61
CA ALA A 287 1.63 19.76 5.48
C ALA A 287 1.19 18.67 6.47
N ILE A 288 1.54 17.44 6.15
CA ILE A 288 1.50 16.29 7.06
C ILE A 288 2.90 16.15 7.66
N THR A 289 3.01 16.17 8.97
CA THR A 289 4.26 15.85 9.69
C THR A 289 4.12 14.50 10.35
N ILE A 290 4.98 13.56 9.94
CA ILE A 290 5.19 12.29 10.65
C ILE A 290 6.17 12.59 11.78
N TYR A 291 5.82 12.29 13.02
CA TYR A 291 6.68 12.56 14.18
C TYR A 291 6.69 11.37 15.14
N SER A 292 7.81 11.18 15.85
CA SER A 292 7.91 10.15 16.87
C SER A 292 7.03 10.51 18.08
N ILE A 293 6.30 9.54 18.62
CA ILE A 293 5.57 9.67 19.90
C ILE A 293 6.23 8.85 21.01
N ALA A 294 7.11 7.93 20.64
CA ALA A 294 7.95 7.15 21.51
C ALA A 294 9.37 7.10 20.93
N ARG A 295 10.35 6.64 21.73
CA ARG A 295 11.71 6.43 21.24
C ARG A 295 11.72 5.33 20.17
N ILE A 296 12.41 5.59 19.06
CA ILE A 296 12.62 4.64 17.95
C ILE A 296 14.12 4.37 17.86
N ASN A 297 14.53 3.12 18.06
CA ASN A 297 15.92 2.72 17.90
C ASN A 297 16.24 2.46 16.41
N PRO A 298 17.52 2.60 16.01
CA PRO A 298 17.96 2.30 14.64
C PRO A 298 17.48 0.92 14.20
N GLY A 299 17.04 0.78 12.95
CA GLY A 299 16.51 -0.47 12.40
C GLY A 299 15.09 -0.84 12.83
N GLN A 300 14.47 -0.11 13.76
CA GLN A 300 13.08 -0.34 14.13
C GLN A 300 12.11 0.25 13.11
N GLU A 301 10.98 -0.43 12.95
CA GLU A 301 9.90 0.02 12.08
C GLU A 301 9.22 1.27 12.63
N ILE A 302 8.84 2.19 11.74
CA ILE A 302 8.07 3.37 12.03
C ILE A 302 6.60 3.01 11.79
N CYS A 303 5.83 2.92 12.86
CA CYS A 303 4.44 2.48 12.82
C CYS A 303 3.51 3.50 13.48
N ARG A 304 2.33 3.69 12.90
CA ARG A 304 1.27 4.55 13.42
C ARG A 304 0.04 3.72 13.79
N HIS A 305 -0.89 4.35 14.50
CA HIS A 305 -2.22 3.76 14.66
C HIS A 305 -3.07 4.13 13.44
N TYR A 306 -3.73 3.15 12.83
CA TYR A 306 -4.74 3.41 11.81
C TYR A 306 -6.05 3.62 12.56
N ASN A 307 -6.87 4.57 12.13
CA ASN A 307 -8.15 4.80 12.80
C ASN A 307 -9.09 3.62 12.51
N PHE A 308 -9.07 2.59 13.38
CA PHE A 308 -9.99 1.46 13.31
C PHE A 308 -11.29 1.77 14.06
N ALA A 309 -12.04 2.75 13.56
CA ALA A 309 -13.47 2.84 13.86
C ALA A 309 -14.26 1.87 12.97
N ILE A 310 -13.67 0.72 12.65
CA ILE A 310 -14.11 -0.19 11.59
C ILE A 310 -14.27 -1.59 12.19
N ASN A 311 -15.41 -2.24 11.96
CA ASN A 311 -15.64 -3.62 12.42
C ASN A 311 -14.63 -4.61 11.79
N ARG A 312 -14.43 -5.79 12.39
CA ARG A 312 -13.40 -6.77 11.95
C ARG A 312 -13.50 -7.11 10.45
N PRO A 313 -14.68 -7.42 9.87
CA PRO A 313 -14.79 -7.68 8.44
C PRO A 313 -14.36 -6.52 7.55
N ASN A 314 -14.74 -5.29 7.90
CA ASN A 314 -14.37 -4.11 7.13
C ASN A 314 -12.87 -3.77 7.28
N ALA A 315 -12.25 -4.06 8.43
CA ALA A 315 -10.81 -3.90 8.62
C ALA A 315 -10.03 -4.91 7.77
N LEU A 316 -10.49 -6.17 7.74
CA LEU A 316 -9.92 -7.19 6.88
C LEU A 316 -10.13 -6.86 5.39
N PHE A 317 -11.33 -6.41 5.02
CA PHE A 317 -11.64 -5.99 3.66
C PHE A 317 -10.79 -4.78 3.23
N ARG A 318 -10.60 -3.79 4.11
CA ARG A 318 -9.86 -2.59 3.75
C ARG A 318 -8.35 -2.81 3.75
N TYR A 319 -7.81 -3.38 4.82
CA TYR A 319 -6.37 -3.41 5.08
C TYR A 319 -5.74 -4.80 5.00
N GLY A 320 -6.55 -5.86 4.89
CA GLY A 320 -6.03 -7.23 4.80
C GLY A 320 -5.48 -7.78 6.11
N PHE A 321 -5.75 -7.13 7.25
CA PHE A 321 -5.39 -7.64 8.58
C PHE A 321 -6.42 -7.28 9.65
N LEU A 322 -6.35 -7.99 10.78
CA LEU A 322 -7.28 -7.83 11.91
C LEU A 322 -6.67 -6.94 13.01
N PRO A 323 -7.39 -5.92 13.49
CA PRO A 323 -6.84 -4.91 14.41
C PRO A 323 -6.60 -5.41 15.85
N PHE A 324 -7.11 -6.59 16.25
CA PHE A 324 -7.03 -7.06 17.65
C PHE A 324 -6.65 -8.54 17.83
N ASP A 325 -5.81 -9.09 16.95
CA ASP A 325 -5.27 -10.43 17.22
C ASP A 325 -4.05 -10.34 18.15
N LEU A 326 -4.39 -10.31 19.45
CA LEU A 326 -3.58 -10.78 20.58
C LEU A 326 -3.32 -12.29 20.51
N ILE A 327 -3.95 -13.00 19.57
CA ILE A 327 -3.66 -14.41 19.28
C ILE A 327 -2.40 -14.42 18.43
N SER A 328 -1.27 -14.65 19.10
CA SER A 328 0.03 -14.97 18.54
C SER A 328 0.66 -13.88 17.66
N ILE A 329 1.32 -12.87 18.25
CA ILE A 329 2.78 -12.95 18.46
C ILE A 329 3.23 -14.38 18.81
N VAL A 330 3.04 -15.32 17.88
CA VAL A 330 3.95 -16.44 17.75
C VAL A 330 4.82 -15.94 16.63
N GLU A 331 6.07 -15.68 16.99
CA GLU A 331 7.19 -15.43 16.10
C GLU A 331 7.42 -16.68 15.21
N HIS A 332 6.42 -17.08 14.44
CA HIS A 332 6.53 -18.03 13.36
C HIS A 332 6.26 -17.23 12.10
N ASP A 333 7.35 -16.73 11.51
CA ASP A 333 7.73 -16.82 10.11
C ASP A 333 6.62 -17.08 9.07
N ALA A 334 5.40 -16.59 9.21
CA ALA A 334 4.37 -16.76 8.19
C ALA A 334 4.77 -16.01 6.91
N ILE A 335 5.43 -14.85 7.07
CA ILE A 335 6.04 -14.13 5.95
C ILE A 335 7.39 -14.72 5.53
N ASP A 336 8.27 -15.16 6.43
CA ASP A 336 9.50 -15.84 6.00
C ASP A 336 9.14 -17.17 5.29
N GLU A 337 8.10 -17.89 5.70
CA GLU A 337 7.52 -19.06 5.03
C GLU A 337 6.84 -18.68 3.72
N TYR A 338 6.09 -17.57 3.63
CA TYR A 338 5.55 -17.05 2.37
C TYR A 338 6.68 -16.63 1.41
N LEU A 339 7.70 -15.91 1.88
CA LEU A 339 8.85 -15.45 1.10
C LEU A 339 9.74 -16.61 0.67
N VAL A 340 9.92 -17.63 1.51
CA VAL A 340 10.62 -18.88 1.15
C VAL A 340 9.78 -19.71 0.17
N LYS A 341 8.47 -19.84 0.41
CA LYS A 341 7.56 -20.54 -0.50
C LYS A 341 7.45 -19.84 -1.84
N ASN A 342 7.47 -18.52 -1.89
CA ASN A 342 7.33 -17.71 -3.12
C ASN A 342 8.66 -17.18 -3.65
N GLN A 343 9.80 -17.60 -3.08
CA GLN A 343 11.13 -17.24 -3.56
C GLN A 343 11.37 -17.69 -5.00
N HIS A 344 10.63 -18.71 -5.45
CA HIS A 344 10.60 -19.21 -6.82
C HIS A 344 9.90 -18.25 -7.81
N MET A 345 9.11 -17.28 -7.34
CA MET A 345 8.50 -16.26 -8.20
C MET A 345 9.47 -15.10 -8.51
N LEU A 346 10.60 -15.02 -7.79
CA LEU A 346 11.61 -13.96 -7.92
C LEU A 346 12.93 -14.47 -8.54
N ARG A 347 13.00 -15.73 -8.95
CA ARG A 347 14.16 -16.34 -9.61
C ARG A 347 13.70 -17.27 -10.73
N GLU A 348 14.50 -17.38 -11.79
CA GLU A 348 14.31 -18.40 -12.82
C GLU A 348 14.30 -19.81 -12.17
N GLU A 349 13.27 -20.61 -12.49
CA GLU A 349 13.06 -21.94 -11.91
C GLU A 349 14.26 -22.86 -12.17
N SER A 350 14.90 -23.35 -11.10
CA SER A 350 15.95 -24.39 -11.18
C SER A 350 15.37 -25.72 -11.68
N GLU A 351 16.12 -26.44 -12.52
CA GLU A 351 15.78 -27.76 -13.09
C GLU A 351 15.37 -28.80 -12.02
N GLU A 352 15.88 -28.67 -10.80
CA GLU A 352 15.53 -29.54 -9.67
C GLU A 352 14.07 -29.40 -9.22
N VAL A 353 13.53 -28.17 -9.30
CA VAL A 353 12.13 -27.87 -8.93
C VAL A 353 11.17 -28.37 -10.01
N GLN A 354 11.58 -28.30 -11.28
CA GLN A 354 10.82 -28.87 -12.40
C GLN A 354 10.74 -30.40 -12.31
N MET A 355 11.87 -31.04 -12.01
CA MET A 355 11.94 -32.49 -11.76
C MET A 355 11.06 -32.92 -10.58
N LYS A 356 11.01 -32.13 -9.50
CA LYS A 356 10.15 -32.43 -8.34
C LYS A 356 8.66 -32.30 -8.68
N ARG A 357 8.26 -31.24 -9.39
CA ARG A 357 6.87 -31.08 -9.88
C ARG A 357 6.46 -32.19 -10.85
N GLN A 358 7.38 -32.67 -11.68
CA GLN A 358 7.10 -33.77 -12.61
C GLN A 358 6.83 -35.08 -11.85
N LYS A 359 7.64 -35.39 -10.84
CA LYS A 359 7.40 -36.53 -9.94
C LYS A 359 6.10 -36.42 -9.16
N GLU A 360 5.76 -35.21 -8.68
CA GLU A 360 4.49 -34.98 -7.98
C GLU A 360 3.29 -35.16 -8.92
N ARG A 361 3.37 -34.71 -10.18
CA ARG A 361 2.31 -34.96 -11.19
C ARG A 361 2.17 -36.43 -11.55
N GLU A 362 3.28 -37.16 -11.66
CA GLU A 362 3.26 -38.61 -11.91
C GLU A 362 2.60 -39.38 -10.76
N GLU A 363 2.88 -38.99 -9.51
CA GLU A 363 2.28 -39.62 -8.34
C GLU A 363 0.79 -39.26 -8.20
N VAL A 364 0.39 -38.02 -8.52
CA VAL A 364 -1.03 -37.63 -8.57
C VAL A 364 -1.79 -38.42 -9.64
N GLN A 365 -1.22 -38.59 -10.84
CA GLN A 365 -1.84 -39.41 -11.90
C GLN A 365 -1.94 -40.89 -11.51
N ARG A 366 -0.94 -41.41 -10.79
CA ARG A 366 -0.98 -42.77 -10.25
C ARG A 366 -2.08 -42.93 -9.20
N LEU A 367 -2.22 -41.97 -8.29
CA LEU A 367 -3.27 -41.97 -7.28
C LEU A 367 -4.66 -41.83 -7.91
N GLU A 368 -4.82 -40.98 -8.94
CA GLU A 368 -6.06 -40.87 -9.70
C GLU A 368 -6.44 -42.18 -10.41
N LYS A 369 -5.47 -42.89 -10.99
CA LYS A 369 -5.71 -44.22 -11.58
C LYS A 369 -6.16 -45.24 -10.53
N ILE A 370 -5.54 -45.24 -9.36
CA ILE A 370 -5.94 -46.10 -8.22
C ILE A 370 -7.38 -45.75 -7.78
N PHE A 371 -7.69 -44.46 -7.69
CA PHE A 371 -9.01 -43.97 -7.29
C PHE A 371 -10.10 -44.28 -8.33
N GLN A 372 -9.78 -44.18 -9.63
CA GLN A 372 -10.67 -44.58 -10.71
C GLN A 372 -10.90 -46.09 -10.73
N HIS A 373 -9.87 -46.90 -10.50
CA HIS A 373 -10.00 -48.36 -10.36
C HIS A 373 -10.89 -48.75 -9.18
N ALA A 374 -10.74 -48.08 -8.02
CA ALA A 374 -11.60 -48.25 -6.86
C ALA A 374 -13.05 -47.79 -7.09
N ARG A 375 -13.29 -46.87 -8.03
CA ARG A 375 -14.64 -46.44 -8.45
C ARG A 375 -15.26 -47.32 -9.55
N SER A 376 -14.47 -48.11 -10.28
CA SER A 376 -14.92 -48.87 -11.46
C SER A 376 -15.14 -50.37 -11.25
N GLY A 377 -14.88 -50.93 -10.06
CA GLY A 377 -15.37 -52.26 -9.62
C GLY A 377 -16.37 -52.08 -8.48
N ARG A 378 -17.54 -52.74 -8.42
CA ARG A 378 -17.76 -54.20 -8.34
C ARG A 378 -16.82 -54.90 -7.38
#